data_AF-N1QRL8-F1
#
_entry.id   AF-N1QRL8-F1
#
_cell.length_a   1.000
_cell.length_b   1.000
_cell.length_c   1.000
_cell.angle_alpha   90.00
_cell.angle_beta   90.00
_cell.angle_gamma   90.00
#
_symmetry.space_group_name_H-M   'P 1'
#
loop_
_entity.id
_entity.type
_entity.pdbx_description
1 polymer ?
#
loop_
_entity_poly.entity_id
_entity_poly.type
_entity_poly.pdbx_seq_one_letter_code
_entity_poly.pdbx_strand_id
1 'polypeptide(L)'
;MEQAMLARVLAVTSVDPVIGRDDDIDRIICILCRRTKNCAALVGPAGVGKTAIVEGLARRIAAGTVPEALVGARVAELDVGAMVAGTHWRGMFEQRLKDAIKKAEDSAGKLILFIDEMHMIVGAGDQRGGTGDAANILKPALARGRIRCIGATTTEEG
;
A
#
# COMPACT_ATOMS: atom_id res chain seq x y z
N MET A 1 15.96 -15.69 7.01
CA MET A 1 14.60 -15.63 7.61
C MET A 1 13.75 -14.57 6.89
N GLU A 2 13.65 -14.65 5.55
CA GLU A 2 13.03 -13.58 4.72
C GLU A 2 12.00 -14.14 3.72
N GLN A 3 11.65 -15.43 3.81
CA GLN A 3 10.87 -16.15 2.80
C GLN A 3 9.34 -16.14 2.99
N ALA A 4 8.78 -15.27 3.84
CA ALA A 4 7.32 -15.25 4.07
C ALA A 4 6.64 -13.92 3.71
N MET A 5 7.28 -13.06 2.92
CA MET A 5 6.68 -11.77 2.55
C MET A 5 6.08 -11.84 1.15
N LEU A 6 4.75 -12.00 1.08
CA LEU A 6 3.92 -11.64 -0.09
C LEU A 6 3.84 -10.11 -0.27
N ALA A 7 4.85 -9.39 0.23
CA ALA A 7 4.99 -7.97 0.04
C ALA A 7 6.46 -7.65 -0.22
N ARG A 8 6.72 -6.95 -1.32
CA ARG A 8 8.07 -6.56 -1.71
C ARG A 8 8.39 -5.23 -1.03
N VAL A 9 9.50 -5.18 -0.29
CA VAL A 9 10.01 -3.88 0.18
C VAL A 9 10.56 -3.14 -1.02
N LEU A 10 10.10 -1.91 -1.25
CA LEU A 10 10.61 -1.08 -2.34
C LEU A 10 12.06 -0.69 -2.02
N ALA A 11 13.00 -1.29 -2.76
CA ALA A 11 14.43 -1.07 -2.58
C ALA A 11 14.91 0.17 -3.35
N VAL A 12 15.80 0.94 -2.72
CA VAL A 12 16.27 2.24 -3.22
C VAL A 12 17.18 2.11 -4.45
N THR A 13 17.77 0.93 -4.68
CA THR A 13 18.98 0.79 -5.52
C THR A 13 18.76 0.58 -7.01
N SER A 14 17.52 0.61 -7.54
CA SER A 14 17.28 0.30 -8.97
C SER A 14 16.21 1.13 -9.67
N VAL A 15 15.80 2.26 -9.10
CA VAL A 15 14.73 3.09 -9.67
C VAL A 15 15.31 4.40 -10.24
N ASP A 16 14.76 4.89 -11.34
CA ASP A 16 15.14 6.20 -11.87
C ASP A 16 14.80 7.31 -10.86
N PRO A 17 15.54 8.44 -10.86
CA PRO A 17 15.18 9.58 -10.03
C PRO A 17 13.76 10.05 -10.36
N VAL A 18 12.95 10.26 -9.33
CA VAL A 18 11.58 10.76 -9.48
C VAL A 18 11.64 12.27 -9.60
N ILE A 19 11.31 12.81 -10.77
CA ILE A 19 11.43 14.23 -11.10
C ILE A 19 10.04 14.88 -11.13
N GLY A 20 9.90 16.06 -10.52
CA GLY A 20 8.67 16.87 -10.62
C GLY A 20 7.48 16.34 -9.83
N ARG A 21 7.71 15.46 -8.85
CA ARG A 21 6.67 14.86 -7.99
C ARG A 21 6.81 15.22 -6.52
N ASP A 22 7.59 16.25 -6.20
CA ASP A 22 7.87 16.64 -4.82
C ASP A 22 6.58 17.01 -4.07
N ASP A 23 5.69 17.78 -4.69
CA ASP A 23 4.40 18.17 -4.11
C ASP A 23 3.49 16.95 -3.84
N ASP A 24 3.45 15.98 -4.75
CA ASP A 24 2.69 14.73 -4.58
C ASP A 24 3.24 13.94 -3.39
N ILE A 25 4.56 13.80 -3.29
CA ILE A 25 5.23 13.08 -2.21
C ILE A 25 5.01 13.81 -0.87
N ASP A 26 5.14 15.14 -0.84
CA ASP A 26 4.92 15.94 0.37
C ASP A 26 3.47 15.83 0.85
N ARG A 27 2.51 15.80 -0.06
CA ARG A 27 1.10 15.58 0.27
C ARG A 27 0.85 14.20 0.88
N ILE A 28 1.48 13.15 0.34
CA ILE A 28 1.40 11.81 0.92
C ILE A 28 2.02 11.80 2.33
N ILE A 29 3.20 12.38 2.51
CA ILE A 29 3.86 12.49 3.82
C ILE A 29 2.92 13.14 4.84
N CYS A 30 2.30 14.27 4.47
CA CYS A 30 1.33 14.96 5.32
C CYS A 30 0.15 14.07 5.75
N ILE A 31 -0.37 13.26 4.82
CA ILE A 31 -1.46 12.32 5.10
C ILE A 31 -1.00 11.21 6.04
N LEU A 32 0.15 10.59 5.77
CA LEU A 32 0.68 9.46 6.54
C LEU A 32 1.09 9.84 7.98
N CYS A 33 1.45 11.10 8.21
CA CYS A 33 1.79 11.64 9.53
C CYS A 33 0.57 11.85 10.46
N ARG A 34 -0.66 11.73 9.95
CA ARG A 34 -1.87 11.88 10.77
C ARG A 34 -2.00 10.74 11.79
N ARG A 35 -2.66 11.03 12.93
CA ARG A 35 -2.98 10.01 13.96
C ARG A 35 -4.08 9.05 13.50
N THR A 36 -5.05 9.55 12.76
CA THR A 36 -6.16 8.77 12.18
C THR A 36 -6.34 9.15 10.72
N LYS A 37 -6.96 8.28 9.92
CA LYS A 37 -7.11 8.48 8.46
C LYS A 37 -5.76 8.78 7.78
N ASN A 38 -4.74 8.03 8.18
CA ASN A 38 -3.36 8.07 7.68
C ASN A 38 -3.18 7.19 6.44
N CYS A 39 -4.15 7.26 5.54
CA CYS A 39 -4.23 6.48 4.32
C CYS A 39 -4.33 7.43 3.13
N ALA A 40 -3.45 7.30 2.14
CA ALA A 40 -3.45 8.11 0.93
C ALA A 40 -3.99 7.30 -0.26
N ALA A 41 -4.65 7.98 -1.19
CA ALA A 41 -5.10 7.39 -2.45
C ALA A 41 -4.52 8.20 -3.61
N LEU A 42 -3.86 7.51 -4.54
CA LEU A 42 -3.32 8.05 -5.78
C LEU A 42 -4.24 7.64 -6.92
N VAL A 43 -4.93 8.63 -7.49
CA VAL A 43 -5.92 8.43 -8.54
C VAL A 43 -5.48 9.19 -9.77
N GLY A 44 -5.42 8.51 -10.91
CA GLY A 44 -4.99 9.10 -12.18
C GLY A 44 -4.89 8.06 -13.29
N PRO A 45 -4.76 8.47 -14.57
CA PRO A 45 -4.68 7.54 -15.69
C PRO A 45 -3.58 6.48 -15.54
N ALA A 46 -3.68 5.38 -16.27
CA ALA A 46 -2.61 4.38 -16.33
C ALA A 46 -1.31 5.00 -16.87
N GLY A 47 -0.15 4.58 -16.36
CA GLY A 47 1.15 5.05 -16.84
C GLY A 47 1.62 6.43 -16.38
N VAL A 48 0.82 7.19 -15.59
CA VAL A 48 1.22 8.54 -15.12
C VAL A 48 2.27 8.55 -14.00
N GLY A 49 2.74 7.37 -13.56
CA GLY A 49 3.79 7.25 -12.55
C GLY A 49 3.31 7.25 -11.10
N LYS A 50 2.13 6.69 -10.80
CA LYS A 50 1.62 6.55 -9.42
C LYS A 50 2.58 5.73 -8.54
N THR A 51 3.08 4.61 -9.06
CA THR A 51 4.11 3.78 -8.44
C THR A 51 5.41 4.55 -8.22
N ALA A 52 5.84 5.36 -9.19
CA ALA A 52 7.05 6.19 -9.09
C ALA A 52 6.96 7.21 -7.94
N ILE A 53 5.78 7.80 -7.69
CA ILE A 53 5.56 8.68 -6.53
C ILE A 53 5.82 7.91 -5.21
N VAL A 54 5.34 6.67 -5.11
CA VAL A 54 5.53 5.82 -3.92
C VAL A 54 6.99 5.38 -3.75
N GLU A 55 7.69 5.08 -4.84
CA GLU A 55 9.13 4.81 -4.83
C GLU A 55 9.93 6.05 -4.40
N GLY A 56 9.51 7.24 -4.84
CA GLY A 56 10.06 8.52 -4.40
C GLY A 56 9.89 8.74 -2.88
N LEU A 57 8.72 8.40 -2.33
CA LEU A 57 8.51 8.39 -0.89
C LEU A 57 9.46 7.42 -0.18
N ALA A 58 9.60 6.18 -0.67
CA ALA A 58 10.49 5.18 -0.09
C ALA A 58 11.95 5.68 -0.06
N ARG A 59 12.39 6.37 -1.11
CA ARG A 59 13.71 7.04 -1.16
C ARG A 59 13.86 8.11 -0.10
N ARG A 60 12.88 9.01 0.04
CA ARG A 60 12.92 10.06 1.06
C ARG A 60 12.96 9.48 2.48
N ILE A 61 12.22 8.40 2.74
CA ILE A 61 12.28 7.72 4.04
C ILE A 61 13.68 7.12 4.29
N ALA A 62 14.25 6.44 3.30
CA ALA A 62 15.59 5.86 3.41
C ALA A 62 16.69 6.92 3.58
N ALA A 63 16.54 8.08 2.94
CA ALA A 63 17.44 9.22 3.09
C ALA A 63 17.24 10.00 4.41
N GLY A 64 16.19 9.69 5.18
CA GLY A 64 15.84 10.43 6.39
C GLY A 64 15.24 11.82 6.12
N THR A 65 14.89 12.14 4.88
CA THR A 65 14.29 13.42 4.47
C THR A 65 12.77 13.39 4.63
N VAL A 66 12.30 12.96 5.80
CA VAL A 66 10.89 12.86 6.17
C VAL A 66 10.71 13.28 7.63
N PRO A 67 9.51 13.68 8.06
CA PRO A 67 9.23 13.96 9.47
C PRO A 67 9.52 12.74 10.36
N GLU A 68 9.84 13.01 11.64
CA GLU A 68 10.21 11.99 12.64
C GLU A 68 9.24 10.80 12.71
N ALA A 69 7.94 11.07 12.54
CA ALA A 69 6.89 10.05 12.51
C ALA A 69 7.15 8.91 11.49
N LEU A 70 7.80 9.24 10.36
CA LEU A 70 8.08 8.32 9.26
C LEU A 70 9.55 7.88 9.17
N VAL A 71 10.45 8.44 9.98
CA VAL A 71 11.87 8.01 10.00
C VAL A 71 11.97 6.52 10.31
N GLY A 72 12.76 5.81 9.51
CA GLY A 72 12.95 4.35 9.63
C GLY A 72 11.74 3.50 9.20
N ALA A 73 10.68 4.11 8.66
CA ALA A 73 9.60 3.36 8.06
C ALA A 73 10.06 2.64 6.77
N ARG A 74 9.30 1.64 6.33
CA ARG A 74 9.51 0.97 5.04
C ARG A 74 8.20 0.95 4.27
N VAL A 75 8.29 1.08 2.96
CA VAL A 75 7.15 0.88 2.07
C VAL A 75 7.19 -0.55 1.54
N ALA A 76 6.09 -1.26 1.72
CA ALA A 76 5.92 -2.63 1.27
C ALA A 76 4.73 -2.72 0.32
N GLU A 77 5.01 -3.09 -0.92
CA GLU A 77 4.01 -3.33 -1.96
C GLU A 77 3.35 -4.68 -1.74
N LEU A 78 2.03 -4.72 -1.66
CA LEU A 78 1.21 -5.92 -1.61
C LEU A 78 0.89 -6.39 -3.03
N ASP A 79 1.41 -7.55 -3.40
CA ASP A 79 1.08 -8.18 -4.68
C ASP A 79 -0.25 -8.94 -4.56
N VAL A 80 -1.34 -8.23 -4.84
CA VAL A 80 -2.70 -8.80 -4.82
C VAL A 80 -2.81 -9.96 -5.83
N GLY A 81 -2.12 -9.88 -6.96
CA GLY A 81 -2.09 -10.92 -7.98
C GLY A 81 -1.48 -12.22 -7.44
N ALA A 82 -0.31 -12.15 -6.81
CA ALA A 82 0.35 -13.29 -6.16
C ALA A 82 -0.43 -13.83 -4.95
N MET A 83 -1.17 -12.96 -4.23
CA MET A 83 -2.01 -13.40 -3.12
C MET A 83 -3.20 -14.24 -3.61
N VAL A 84 -3.73 -13.94 -4.80
CA VAL A 84 -4.82 -14.69 -5.45
C VAL A 84 -4.28 -15.92 -6.19
N ALA A 85 -3.15 -15.78 -6.90
CA ALA A 85 -2.49 -16.86 -7.61
C ALA A 85 -2.04 -17.99 -6.66
N GLY A 86 -2.33 -19.23 -7.03
CA GLY A 86 -2.01 -20.41 -6.21
C GLY A 86 -2.91 -20.62 -4.98
N THR A 87 -3.98 -19.84 -4.82
CA THR A 87 -5.01 -20.12 -3.81
C THR A 87 -6.12 -20.97 -4.42
N HIS A 88 -6.15 -22.26 -4.09
CA HIS A 88 -7.28 -23.13 -4.44
C HIS A 88 -8.55 -22.78 -3.64
N TRP A 89 -8.43 -21.93 -2.61
CA TRP A 89 -9.48 -21.63 -1.64
C TRP A 89 -9.47 -20.13 -1.28
N ARG A 90 -10.63 -19.46 -1.41
CA ARG A 90 -10.82 -18.04 -1.06
C ARG A 90 -10.30 -17.67 0.34
N GLY A 91 -10.45 -18.57 1.32
CA GLY A 91 -9.99 -18.34 2.69
C GLY A 91 -8.46 -18.17 2.82
N MET A 92 -7.67 -18.72 1.90
CA MET A 92 -6.21 -18.55 1.92
C MET A 92 -5.80 -17.13 1.56
N PHE A 93 -6.48 -16.51 0.59
CA PHE A 93 -6.27 -15.10 0.24
C PHE A 93 -6.60 -14.18 1.43
N GLU A 94 -7.76 -14.39 2.06
CA GLU A 94 -8.17 -13.61 3.23
C GLU A 94 -7.18 -13.75 4.39
N GLN A 95 -6.68 -14.97 4.64
CA GLN A 95 -5.68 -15.20 5.68
C GLN A 95 -4.37 -14.46 5.38
N ARG A 96 -3.87 -14.53 4.13
CA ARG A 96 -2.68 -13.78 3.71
C ARG A 96 -2.86 -12.27 3.89
N LEU A 97 -4.06 -11.73 3.60
CA LEU A 97 -4.36 -10.32 3.80
C LEU A 97 -4.39 -9.94 5.28
N LYS A 98 -5.03 -10.77 6.12
CA LYS A 98 -5.05 -10.59 7.58
C LYS A 98 -3.65 -10.60 8.16
N ASP A 99 -2.79 -11.52 7.71
CA ASP A 99 -1.40 -11.62 8.16
C ASP A 99 -0.58 -10.38 7.77
N ALA A 100 -0.78 -9.85 6.55
CA ALA A 100 -0.13 -8.62 6.11
C ALA A 100 -0.57 -7.40 6.93
N ILE A 101 -1.89 -7.26 7.20
CA ILE A 101 -2.43 -6.20 8.05
C ILE A 101 -1.84 -6.31 9.45
N LYS A 102 -1.87 -7.50 10.05
CA LYS A 102 -1.32 -7.74 11.39
C LYS A 102 0.16 -7.34 11.48
N LYS A 103 0.97 -7.73 10.49
CA LYS A 103 2.38 -7.33 10.42
C LYS A 103 2.55 -5.80 10.36
N ALA A 104 1.68 -5.10 9.63
CA ALA A 104 1.72 -3.65 9.57
C ALA A 104 1.31 -2.98 10.89
N GLU A 105 0.34 -3.54 11.60
CA GLU A 105 -0.06 -3.10 12.94
C GLU A 105 1.07 -3.30 13.95
N ASP A 106 1.68 -4.50 13.96
CA ASP A 106 2.79 -4.87 14.84
C ASP A 106 4.04 -4.01 14.58
N SER A 107 4.14 -3.41 13.38
CA SER A 107 5.24 -2.50 13.01
C SER A 107 5.08 -1.09 13.61
N ALA A 108 4.04 -0.80 14.39
CA ALA A 108 3.82 0.49 15.05
C ALA A 108 3.93 1.70 14.09
N GLY A 109 3.37 1.56 12.88
CA GLY A 109 3.42 2.57 11.82
C GLY A 109 4.73 2.63 11.02
N LYS A 110 5.73 1.80 11.31
CA LYS A 110 6.98 1.72 10.54
C LYS A 110 6.89 0.82 9.31
N LEU A 111 5.74 0.21 9.05
CA LEU A 111 5.44 -0.46 7.79
C LEU A 111 4.26 0.25 7.11
N ILE A 112 4.52 0.82 5.94
CA ILE A 112 3.52 1.46 5.08
C ILE A 112 3.17 0.46 4.00
N LEU A 113 1.91 0.07 3.92
CA LEU A 113 1.42 -0.82 2.88
C LEU A 113 1.14 -0.02 1.61
N PHE A 114 1.55 -0.54 0.45
CA PHE A 114 1.23 0.01 -0.86
C PHE A 114 0.42 -1.01 -1.66
N ILE A 115 -0.67 -0.59 -2.29
CA ILE A 115 -1.57 -1.43 -3.09
C ILE A 115 -1.82 -0.70 -4.42
N ASP A 116 -1.12 -1.09 -5.49
CA ASP A 116 -1.14 -0.34 -6.76
C ASP A 116 -2.49 -0.41 -7.49
N GLU A 117 -3.18 -1.55 -7.39
CA GLU A 117 -4.50 -1.77 -7.97
C GLU A 117 -5.54 -1.98 -6.87
N MET A 118 -5.74 -0.94 -6.06
CA MET A 118 -6.62 -0.98 -4.89
C MET A 118 -8.07 -1.32 -5.27
N HIS A 119 -8.52 -1.00 -6.49
CA HIS A 119 -9.86 -1.38 -6.95
C HIS A 119 -10.07 -2.90 -6.96
N MET A 120 -9.02 -3.71 -7.16
CA MET A 120 -9.13 -5.18 -7.15
C MET A 120 -9.56 -5.74 -5.79
N ILE A 121 -9.33 -5.00 -4.70
CA ILE A 121 -9.71 -5.40 -3.35
C ILE A 121 -10.91 -4.62 -2.80
N VAL A 122 -11.21 -3.44 -3.36
CA VAL A 122 -12.34 -2.60 -2.92
C VAL A 122 -13.60 -2.79 -3.78
N GLY A 123 -13.45 -3.10 -5.08
CA GLY A 123 -14.53 -3.18 -6.07
C GLY A 123 -14.95 -4.58 -6.50
N ALA A 124 -14.33 -5.66 -5.99
CA ALA A 124 -14.65 -7.05 -6.36
C ALA A 124 -16.02 -7.56 -5.85
N GLY A 125 -16.92 -6.66 -5.46
CA GLY A 125 -18.21 -6.95 -4.81
C GLY A 125 -19.42 -7.05 -5.75
N ASP A 126 -19.33 -6.67 -7.03
CA ASP A 126 -20.51 -6.59 -7.91
C ASP A 126 -20.47 -7.46 -9.17
N GLN A 127 -19.43 -8.27 -9.37
CA GLN A 127 -19.42 -9.23 -10.48
C GLN A 127 -19.05 -10.63 -9.99
N ARG A 128 -19.94 -11.57 -10.33
CA ARG A 128 -19.91 -13.00 -10.01
C ARG A 128 -18.50 -13.58 -10.22
N GLY A 129 -17.70 -13.65 -9.15
CA GLY A 129 -16.35 -14.25 -9.20
C GLY A 129 -15.26 -13.58 -8.34
N GLY A 130 -15.46 -12.34 -7.89
CA GLY A 130 -14.43 -11.54 -7.19
C GLY A 130 -14.07 -11.96 -5.75
N THR A 131 -12.94 -11.44 -5.26
CA THR A 131 -12.31 -11.54 -3.92
C THR A 131 -13.13 -10.87 -2.79
N GLY A 132 -14.46 -11.09 -2.80
CA GLY A 132 -15.53 -10.29 -2.19
C GLY A 132 -15.55 -10.03 -0.68
N ASP A 133 -14.45 -10.16 0.07
CA ASP A 133 -14.38 -9.79 1.50
C ASP A 133 -13.12 -8.95 1.87
N ALA A 134 -12.23 -8.67 0.92
CA ALA A 134 -10.99 -7.93 1.20
C ALA A 134 -11.25 -6.52 1.76
N ALA A 135 -12.25 -5.82 1.21
CA ALA A 135 -12.63 -4.48 1.67
C ALA A 135 -13.11 -4.48 3.12
N ASN A 136 -13.87 -5.50 3.55
CA ASN A 136 -14.37 -5.61 4.92
C ASN A 136 -13.25 -5.95 5.91
N ILE A 137 -12.24 -6.70 5.46
CA ILE A 137 -11.04 -7.00 6.24
C ILE A 137 -10.18 -5.73 6.41
N LEU A 138 -10.02 -4.94 5.34
CA LEU A 138 -9.11 -3.79 5.32
C LEU A 138 -9.69 -2.52 5.98
N LYS A 139 -10.98 -2.21 5.75
CA LYS A 139 -11.64 -0.98 6.23
C LYS A 139 -11.47 -0.73 7.75
N PRO A 140 -11.63 -1.72 8.65
CA PRO A 140 -11.45 -1.50 10.09
C PRO A 140 -10.02 -1.09 10.48
N ALA A 141 -9.01 -1.63 9.82
CA ALA A 141 -7.61 -1.28 10.07
C ALA A 141 -7.31 0.17 9.62
N LEU A 142 -7.80 0.55 8.43
CA LEU A 142 -7.64 1.91 7.88
C LEU A 142 -8.42 2.95 8.70
N ALA A 143 -9.69 2.71 9.01
CA ALA A 143 -10.57 3.67 9.69
C ALA A 143 -10.07 4.02 11.09
N ARG A 144 -9.47 3.06 11.79
CA ARG A 144 -8.89 3.25 13.13
C ARG A 144 -7.47 3.81 13.11
N GLY A 145 -6.85 3.96 11.93
CA GLY A 145 -5.47 4.41 11.79
C GLY A 145 -4.42 3.43 12.31
N ARG A 146 -4.77 2.14 12.45
CA ARG A 146 -3.86 1.10 12.97
C ARG A 146 -2.73 0.75 12.00
N ILE A 147 -2.94 1.03 10.72
CA ILE A 147 -1.97 0.84 9.64
C ILE A 147 -1.84 2.13 8.83
N ARG A 148 -0.66 2.34 8.25
CA ARG A 148 -0.45 3.34 7.19
C ARG A 148 -0.56 2.64 5.85
N CYS A 149 -1.29 3.23 4.91
CA CYS A 149 -1.55 2.63 3.61
C CYS A 149 -1.55 3.67 2.49
N ILE A 150 -1.07 3.29 1.33
CA ILE A 150 -1.19 4.04 0.08
C ILE A 150 -1.89 3.11 -0.92
N GLY A 151 -3.03 3.54 -1.43
CA GLY A 151 -3.68 2.90 -2.57
C GLY A 151 -3.41 3.66 -3.85
N ALA A 152 -3.23 2.96 -4.96
CA ALA A 152 -3.39 3.55 -6.29
C ALA A 152 -4.54 2.87 -7.03
N THR A 153 -5.10 3.58 -8.01
CA THR A 153 -6.11 3.08 -8.94
C THR A 153 -6.16 3.99 -10.16
N THR A 154 -6.71 3.52 -11.27
CA THR A 154 -6.94 4.35 -12.45
C THR A 154 -8.25 5.12 -12.35
N THR A 155 -8.37 6.24 -13.07
CA THR A 155 -9.62 7.03 -13.16
C THR A 155 -10.71 6.34 -13.99
N GLU A 156 -10.36 5.33 -14.79
CA GLU A 156 -11.28 4.59 -15.65
C GLU A 156 -12.03 3.48 -14.89
N GLU A 157 -11.61 3.20 -13.65
CA GLU A 157 -12.16 2.16 -12.77
C GLU A 157 -13.21 2.65 -11.77
N GLY A 158 -13.63 3.93 -11.87
CA GLY A 158 -14.53 4.61 -10.94
C GLY A 158 -16.00 4.62 -11.35
#